data_AF-A0A8U0M4R1-F1
#
_entry.id   AF-A0A8U0M4R1-F1
#
_cell.length_a   1.000
_cell.length_b   1.000
_cell.length_c   1.000
_cell.angle_alpha   90.00
_cell.angle_beta   90.00
_cell.angle_gamma   90.00
#
_symmetry.space_group_name_H-M   'P 1'
#
loop_
_entity.id
_entity.type
_entity.pdbx_description
1 polymer ?
#
loop_
_entity_poly.entity_id
_entity_poly.type
_entity_poly.pdbx_seq_one_letter_code
_entity_poly.pdbx_strand_id
1 'polypeptide(L)' 'MEINDELEIQIFHTLEQVKRMNEAIRRHQNEGEESTFMVEQFAEMKSRLTDELRSLLSQATETHWQVAA' A
#
# COMPACT_ATOMS: atom_id res chain seq x y z
N MET A 1 -11.22 -5.36 20.92
CA MET A 1 -10.65 -6.43 20.07
C MET A 1 -11.08 -6.28 18.60
N GLU A 2 -12.15 -5.53 18.27
CA GLU A 2 -12.53 -5.23 16.87
C GLU A 2 -11.59 -4.24 16.13
N ILE A 3 -11.01 -3.27 16.84
CA ILE A 3 -10.16 -2.23 16.20
C ILE A 3 -8.89 -2.80 15.57
N ASN A 4 -8.28 -3.82 16.19
CA ASN A 4 -7.08 -4.46 15.63
C ASN A 4 -7.42 -5.28 14.39
N ASP A 5 -8.55 -5.99 14.38
CA ASP A 5 -8.98 -6.79 13.23
C ASP A 5 -9.27 -5.89 12.02
N GLU A 6 -9.92 -4.73 12.23
CA GLU A 6 -10.14 -3.74 11.16
C GLU A 6 -8.83 -3.18 10.61
N LEU A 7 -7.87 -2.86 11.49
CA LEU A 7 -6.57 -2.32 11.10
C LEU A 7 -5.73 -3.36 10.34
N GLU A 8 -5.75 -4.63 10.76
CA GLU A 8 -5.10 -5.73 10.05
C GLU A 8 -5.69 -5.94 8.66
N ILE A 9 -7.02 -5.88 8.52
CA ILE A 9 -7.70 -5.96 7.22
C ILE A 9 -7.28 -4.81 6.31
N GLN A 10 -7.23 -3.58 6.84
CA GLN A 10 -6.79 -2.41 6.07
C GLN A 10 -5.33 -2.56 5.62
N ILE A 11 -4.42 -2.94 6.52
CA ILE A 11 -3.01 -3.20 6.19
C ILE A 11 -2.89 -4.26 5.08
N PHE A 12 -3.63 -5.36 5.19
CA PHE A 12 -3.63 -6.42 4.19
C PHE A 12 -4.12 -5.94 2.83
N HIS A 13 -5.25 -5.22 2.79
CA HIS A 13 -5.77 -4.66 1.55
C HIS A 13 -4.81 -3.66 0.90
N THR A 14 -4.21 -2.75 1.68
CA THR A 14 -3.25 -1.78 1.15
C THR A 14 -2.00 -2.48 0.59
N LEU A 15 -1.50 -3.53 1.25
CA LEU A 15 -0.41 -4.36 0.72
C LEU A 15 -0.78 -5.03 -0.61
N GLU A 16 -1.99 -5.58 -0.71
CA GLU A 16 -2.46 -6.19 -1.96
C GLU A 16 -2.53 -5.17 -3.09
N GLN A 17 -3.03 -3.96 -2.82
CA GLN A 17 -3.08 -2.88 -3.80
C GLN A 17 -1.67 -2.45 -4.26
N VAL A 18 -0.71 -2.31 -3.33
CA VAL A 18 0.70 -2.02 -3.66
C VAL A 18 1.27 -3.12 -4.57
N LYS A 19 1.00 -4.38 -4.28
CA LYS A 19 1.43 -5.51 -5.12
C LYS A 19 0.84 -5.39 -6.54
N ARG A 20 -0.46 -5.14 -6.66
CA ARG A 20 -1.14 -4.97 -7.96
C ARG A 20 -0.57 -3.79 -8.75
N MET A 21 -0.22 -2.68 -8.09
CA MET A 21 0.45 -1.54 -8.75
C MET A 21 1.83 -1.92 -9.27
N ASN A 22 2.63 -2.66 -8.50
CA ASN A 22 3.94 -3.16 -8.97
C ASN A 22 3.80 -4.07 -10.20
N GLU A 23 2.79 -4.93 -10.22
CA GLU A 23 2.50 -5.81 -11.37
C GLU A 23 2.02 -5.03 -12.59
N ALA A 24 1.21 -3.97 -12.40
CA ALA A 24 0.80 -3.08 -13.49
C ALA A 24 2.00 -2.32 -14.08
N ILE A 25 2.84 -1.71 -13.23
CA ILE A 25 4.08 -1.04 -13.66
C ILE A 25 4.96 -1.99 -14.47
N ARG A 26 5.20 -3.21 -13.97
CA ARG A 26 6.05 -4.19 -14.65
C ARG A 26 5.49 -4.61 -16.02
N ARG A 27 4.17 -4.75 -16.15
CA ARG A 27 3.53 -5.07 -17.43
C ARG A 27 3.79 -3.97 -18.47
N HIS A 28 3.50 -2.73 -18.08
CA HIS A 28 3.62 -1.57 -18.97
C HIS A 28 5.08 -1.20 -19.28
N GLN A 29 6.02 -1.40 -18.36
CA GLN A 29 7.45 -1.20 -18.65
C GLN A 29 7.97 -2.07 -19.80
N ASN A 30 7.34 -3.21 -20.09
CA ASN A 30 7.72 -4.09 -21.18
C ASN A 30 7.04 -3.75 -22.52
N GLU A 31 6.08 -2.82 -22.53
CA GLU A 31 5.20 -2.52 -23.69
C GLU A 31 5.67 -1.30 -24.52
N GLY A 32 6.70 -0.55 -24.09
CA GLY A 32 7.31 0.55 -24.86
C GLY A 32 6.85 1.97 -24.49
N GLU A 33 7.08 2.96 -25.36
CA GLU A 33 6.95 4.41 -25.06
C GLU A 33 5.52 4.84 -24.66
N GLU A 34 4.46 4.28 -25.26
CA GLU A 34 3.06 4.58 -24.90
C GLU A 34 2.73 4.23 -23.43
N SER A 35 3.51 3.32 -22.83
CA SER A 35 3.32 2.89 -21.46
C SER A 35 3.97 3.79 -20.42
N THR A 36 4.77 4.78 -20.82
CA THR A 36 5.51 5.67 -19.89
C THR A 36 4.55 6.45 -19.00
N PHE A 37 3.54 7.08 -19.58
CA PHE A 37 2.52 7.83 -18.81
C PHE A 37 1.77 6.91 -17.84
N MET A 38 1.39 5.71 -18.28
CA MET A 38 0.69 4.76 -17.42
C MET A 38 1.58 4.30 -16.25
N VAL A 39 2.86 4.05 -16.51
CA VAL A 39 3.85 3.72 -15.47
C VAL A 39 3.98 4.84 -14.44
N GLU A 40 4.02 6.10 -14.86
CA GLU A 40 4.07 7.26 -13.97
C GLU A 40 2.82 7.34 -13.07
N GLN A 41 1.63 7.17 -13.66
CA GLN A 41 0.37 7.17 -12.90
C GLN A 41 0.31 6.03 -11.87
N PHE A 42 0.75 4.82 -12.25
CA PHE A 42 0.80 3.70 -11.31
C PHE A 42 1.88 3.89 -10.24
N ALA A 43 3.01 4.52 -10.58
CA ALA A 43 4.05 4.85 -9.62
C ALA A 43 3.58 5.89 -8.59
N GLU A 44 2.83 6.90 -9.02
CA GLU A 44 2.22 7.87 -8.12
C GLU A 44 1.23 7.21 -7.16
N MET A 45 0.33 6.37 -7.68
CA MET A 45 -0.63 5.63 -6.86
C MET A 45 0.08 4.72 -5.85
N LYS A 46 1.13 4.01 -6.29
CA LYS A 46 1.97 3.18 -5.42
C LYS A 46 2.60 4.02 -4.30
N SER A 47 3.06 5.24 -4.59
CA SER A 47 3.63 6.13 -3.56
C SER A 47 2.59 6.45 -2.48
N ARG A 48 1.38 6.85 -2.89
CA ARG A 48 0.29 7.16 -1.95
C ARG A 48 -0.09 5.96 -1.08
N LEU A 49 -0.23 4.78 -1.68
CA LEU A 49 -0.52 3.54 -0.96
C LEU A 49 0.62 3.15 0.01
N THR A 50 1.86 3.45 -0.34
CA THR A 50 3.01 3.20 0.53
C THR A 50 2.99 4.12 1.75
N ASP A 51 2.61 5.39 1.57
CA ASP A 51 2.45 6.34 2.68
C ASP A 51 1.27 5.96 3.59
N GLU A 52 0.15 5.51 2.99
CA GLU A 52 -0.99 4.98 3.73
C GLU A 52 -0.61 3.75 4.56
N LEU A 53 0.09 2.79 3.96
CA LEU A 53 0.59 1.61 4.66
C LEU A 53 1.51 1.98 5.82
N ARG A 54 2.39 2.97 5.64
CA ARG A 54 3.26 3.47 6.72
C ARG A 54 2.43 4.03 7.88
N SER A 55 1.37 4.79 7.59
CA SER A 55 0.46 5.32 8.60
C SER A 55 -0.25 4.21 9.37
N LEU A 56 -0.82 3.23 8.67
CA LEU A 56 -1.52 2.09 9.27
C LEU A 56 -0.58 1.26 10.15
N LEU A 57 0.66 1.02 9.71
CA LEU A 57 1.66 0.32 10.51
C LEU A 57 2.06 1.12 11.76
N SER A 58 2.20 2.45 11.67
CA SER A 58 2.44 3.30 12.85
C SER A 58 1.33 3.14 13.86
N GLN A 59 0.07 3.26 13.41
CA GLN A 59 -1.11 3.09 14.26
C GLN A 59 -1.14 1.70 14.92
N ALA A 60 -0.81 0.64 14.18
CA ALA A 60 -0.77 -0.72 14.73
C ALA A 60 0.28 -0.85 15.84
N THR A 61 1.46 -0.27 15.63
CA THR A 61 2.54 -0.30 16.62
C THR A 61 2.25 0.58 17.85
N GLU A 62 1.67 1.76 17.66
CA GLU A 62 1.28 2.67 18.75
C GLU A 62 0.14 2.10 19.59
N THR A 63 -0.85 1.47 18.95
CA THR A 63 -1.95 0.77 19.62
C THR A 63 -1.43 -0.38 20.48
N HIS A 64 -0.38 -1.08 20.02
CA HIS A 64 0.23 -2.16 20.80
C HIS A 64 0.89 -1.65 22.10
N TRP A 65 1.52 -0.47 22.08
CA TRP A 65 2.12 0.12 23.28
C TRP A 65 1.09 0.58 24.32
N GLN A 66 -0.09 1.06 23.90
CA GLN A 66 -1.13 1.51 24.82
C GLN A 66 -1.88 0.36 25.51
N VAL A 67 -1.95 -0.81 24.87
CA VAL A 67 -2.63 -2.00 25.43
C VAL A 67 -1.70 -2.82 26.34
N ALA A 68 -0.38 -2.69 26.17
CA ALA A 68 0.62 -3.39 26.97
C ALA A 68 1.10 -2.64 28.23
N ALA A 69 0.66 -1.40 28.44
CA ALA A 69 0.97 -0.55 29.60
C ALA A 69 -0.12 -0.62 30.69
#